data_AF-A0A9P1FN64-F1
#
_entry.id   AF-A0A9P1FN64-F1
#
_cell.length_a   1.000
_cell.length_b   1.000
_cell.length_c   1.000
_cell.angle_alpha   90.00
_cell.angle_beta   90.00
_cell.angle_gamma   90.00
#
_symmetry.space_group_name_H-M   'P 1'
#
loop_
_entity.id
_entity.type
_entity.pdbx_description
1 polymer ?
#
loop_
_entity_poly.entity_id
_entity_poly.type
_entity_poly.pdbx_seq_one_letter_code
_entity_poly.pdbx_strand_id
1 'polypeptide(L)'
;MTMQGLSPVVAEGAETSDLQCPSTSIEAVERYEHFGMWIVTFTLLVLWFLFAYMAWFAWRKMQDNLNTYGEKLEKAEWDLYHCWNQVGDEDNYIAQQTSRIDGLHNQFMMMDGRLTEASNEERANLVALNTMGSGQYLNLVRQCAFVEAGETTDIQTSANQNTEETAESEEGTEDEITAARPLQNLDMASMLEELKIEVKIALQREEPQDAGRLQHMMLQMLEDIRSGVTEGTVQNYSTRIGDLFFQLSEVATRQDRLQSSLYYGRRCAQFRGDA
;
A
#
# COMPACT_ATOMS: atom_id res chain seq x y z
N MET A 1 -49.32 4.44 -84.30
CA MET A 1 -49.37 3.86 -82.95
C MET A 1 -50.02 2.50 -83.04
N THR A 2 -49.47 1.55 -82.26
CA THR A 2 -49.94 0.18 -81.97
C THR A 2 -50.05 -0.81 -83.14
N MET A 3 -48.93 -1.49 -83.45
CA MET A 3 -49.00 -2.87 -83.97
C MET A 3 -48.95 -3.83 -82.77
N GLN A 4 -50.10 -4.46 -82.54
CA GLN A 4 -50.33 -5.53 -81.60
C GLN A 4 -49.86 -6.87 -82.19
N GLY A 5 -49.35 -7.73 -81.31
CA GLY A 5 -49.62 -9.18 -81.31
C GLY A 5 -48.94 -10.03 -82.37
N LEU A 6 -47.75 -10.54 -82.06
CA LEU A 6 -47.18 -11.70 -82.76
C LEU A 6 -47.18 -12.93 -81.85
N SER A 7 -48.04 -13.87 -82.28
CA SER A 7 -48.00 -15.33 -82.18
C SER A 7 -47.96 -16.07 -80.82
N PRO A 8 -48.86 -17.06 -80.67
CA PRO A 8 -48.68 -18.16 -79.72
C PRO A 8 -47.76 -19.23 -80.33
N VAL A 9 -46.85 -19.76 -79.53
CA VAL A 9 -46.18 -21.03 -79.82
C VAL A 9 -46.66 -22.04 -78.80
N VAL A 10 -47.49 -22.95 -79.27
CA VAL A 10 -47.75 -24.25 -78.67
C VAL A 10 -46.63 -25.18 -79.10
N ALA A 11 -45.99 -25.89 -78.17
CA ALA A 11 -45.83 -27.36 -78.22
C ALA A 11 -44.80 -27.88 -77.19
N GLU A 12 -45.06 -29.12 -76.78
CA GLU A 12 -44.22 -30.06 -76.00
C GLU A 12 -44.20 -29.83 -74.49
N GLY A 13 -44.70 -30.73 -73.63
CA GLY A 13 -45.07 -32.13 -73.81
C GLY A 13 -44.73 -32.85 -72.51
N ALA A 14 -45.74 -33.13 -71.68
CA ALA A 14 -45.68 -34.13 -70.64
C ALA A 14 -47.11 -34.56 -70.31
N GLU A 15 -47.54 -35.56 -71.05
CA GLU A 15 -48.70 -36.39 -70.73
C GLU A 15 -48.53 -36.91 -69.30
N THR A 16 -49.36 -36.43 -68.37
CA THR A 16 -49.71 -37.23 -67.20
C THR A 16 -51.19 -37.47 -67.31
N SER A 17 -51.49 -38.72 -67.64
CA SER A 17 -52.83 -39.24 -67.84
C SER A 17 -53.71 -38.88 -66.64
N ASP A 18 -54.80 -38.17 -66.94
CA ASP A 18 -55.98 -38.12 -66.09
C ASP A 18 -56.44 -39.56 -65.79
N LEU A 19 -56.08 -40.04 -64.61
CA LEU A 19 -56.71 -41.18 -63.95
C LEU A 19 -57.00 -40.76 -62.52
N GLN A 20 -58.09 -39.99 -62.43
CA GLN A 20 -58.78 -39.64 -61.21
C GLN A 20 -59.38 -40.92 -60.60
N CYS A 21 -58.64 -41.54 -59.68
CA CYS A 21 -59.23 -42.34 -58.61
C CYS A 21 -59.38 -41.43 -57.39
N PRO A 22 -60.57 -41.29 -56.77
CA PRO A 22 -60.70 -40.49 -55.57
C PRO A 22 -60.11 -41.30 -54.41
N SER A 23 -58.81 -41.14 -54.21
CA SER A 23 -58.15 -41.73 -53.06
C SER A 23 -58.32 -40.75 -51.89
N THR A 24 -59.24 -41.09 -50.99
CA THR A 24 -59.37 -40.50 -49.65
C THR A 24 -58.05 -40.55 -48.85
N SER A 25 -56.99 -41.14 -49.39
CA SER A 25 -55.64 -41.14 -48.86
C SER A 25 -54.83 -39.88 -49.20
N ILE A 26 -55.11 -39.13 -50.28
CA ILE A 26 -54.30 -37.94 -50.64
C ILE A 26 -54.62 -36.75 -49.72
N GLU A 27 -55.89 -36.46 -49.44
CA GLU A 27 -56.27 -35.41 -48.47
C GLU A 27 -55.77 -35.74 -47.05
N ALA A 28 -55.69 -37.02 -46.69
CA ALA A 28 -55.16 -37.45 -45.41
C ALA A 28 -53.63 -37.28 -45.34
N VAL A 29 -52.92 -37.47 -46.46
CA VAL A 29 -51.46 -37.27 -46.57
C VAL A 29 -51.11 -35.78 -46.53
N GLU A 30 -51.81 -34.91 -47.27
CA GLU A 30 -51.56 -33.44 -47.22
C GLU A 30 -51.82 -32.85 -45.82
N ARG A 31 -52.85 -33.34 -45.12
CA ARG A 31 -53.16 -32.92 -43.74
C ARG A 31 -52.07 -33.37 -42.76
N TYR A 32 -51.42 -34.51 -43.01
CA TYR A 32 -50.30 -35.02 -42.22
C TYR A 32 -49.00 -34.25 -42.48
N GLU A 33 -48.74 -33.84 -43.73
CA GLU A 33 -47.59 -33.01 -44.10
C GLU A 33 -47.70 -31.60 -43.51
N HIS A 34 -48.88 -30.98 -43.57
CA HIS A 34 -49.11 -29.68 -42.95
C HIS A 34 -48.96 -29.75 -41.43
N PHE A 35 -49.55 -30.76 -40.77
CA PHE A 35 -49.41 -30.96 -39.33
C PHE A 35 -47.95 -31.25 -38.92
N GLY A 36 -47.23 -32.06 -39.70
CA GLY A 36 -45.80 -32.34 -39.49
C GLY A 36 -44.94 -31.08 -39.62
N MET A 37 -45.20 -30.22 -40.62
CA MET A 37 -44.51 -28.95 -40.77
C MET A 37 -44.72 -28.04 -39.56
N TRP A 38 -45.96 -27.90 -39.07
CA TRP A 38 -46.23 -27.09 -37.86
C TRP A 38 -45.50 -27.62 -36.62
N ILE A 39 -45.38 -28.95 -36.45
CA ILE A 39 -44.59 -29.53 -35.36
C ILE A 39 -43.11 -29.16 -35.51
N VAL A 40 -42.53 -29.29 -36.71
CA VAL A 40 -41.12 -28.94 -36.95
C VAL A 40 -40.87 -27.44 -36.77
N THR A 41 -41.80 -26.58 -37.21
CA THR A 41 -41.71 -25.14 -36.98
C THR A 41 -41.81 -24.81 -35.50
N PHE A 42 -42.69 -25.48 -34.75
CA PHE A 42 -42.83 -25.28 -33.32
C PHE A 42 -41.59 -25.75 -32.55
N THR A 43 -41.01 -26.90 -32.90
CA THR A 43 -39.77 -27.37 -32.26
C THR A 43 -38.58 -26.47 -32.57
N LEU A 44 -38.46 -25.95 -33.80
CA LEU A 44 -37.44 -24.96 -34.14
C LEU A 44 -37.63 -23.65 -33.38
N LEU A 45 -38.88 -23.18 -33.19
CA LEU A 45 -39.18 -22.01 -32.37
C LEU A 45 -38.76 -22.22 -30.92
N VAL A 46 -39.12 -23.36 -30.31
CA VAL A 46 -38.72 -23.68 -28.94
C VAL A 46 -37.20 -23.75 -28.80
N LEU A 47 -36.51 -24.41 -29.74
CA LEU A 47 -35.05 -24.46 -29.75
C LEU A 47 -34.42 -23.08 -29.89
N TRP A 48 -35.01 -22.20 -30.71
CA TRP A 48 -34.55 -20.82 -30.87
C TRP A 48 -34.73 -20.00 -29.58
N PHE A 49 -35.87 -20.13 -28.91
CA PHE A 49 -36.10 -19.48 -27.61
C PHE A 49 -35.15 -20.01 -26.53
N LEU A 50 -34.89 -21.31 -26.49
CA LEU A 50 -33.90 -21.90 -25.57
C LEU A 50 -32.50 -21.39 -25.85
N PHE A 51 -32.11 -21.28 -27.13
CA PHE A 51 -30.81 -20.72 -27.50
C PHE A 51 -30.68 -19.25 -27.08
N ALA A 52 -31.71 -18.44 -27.36
CA ALA A 52 -31.74 -17.03 -26.94
C ALA A 52 -31.67 -16.89 -25.41
N TYR A 53 -32.38 -17.74 -24.67
CA TYR A 53 -32.34 -17.78 -23.21
C TYR A 53 -30.94 -18.13 -22.69
N MET A 54 -30.31 -19.18 -23.23
CA MET A 54 -28.96 -19.58 -22.84
C MET A 54 -27.92 -18.52 -23.18
N ALA A 55 -28.05 -17.85 -24.34
CA ALA A 55 -27.18 -16.74 -24.74
C ALA A 55 -27.34 -15.53 -23.81
N TRP A 56 -28.56 -15.18 -23.43
CA TRP A 56 -28.84 -14.10 -22.47
C TRP A 56 -28.26 -14.43 -21.08
N PHE A 57 -28.41 -15.67 -20.62
CA PHE A 57 -27.84 -16.11 -19.34
C PHE A 57 -26.31 -16.09 -19.36
N ALA A 58 -25.68 -16.55 -20.44
CA ALA A 58 -24.24 -16.50 -20.61
C ALA A 58 -23.72 -15.05 -20.66
N TRP A 59 -24.43 -14.17 -21.37
CA TRP A 59 -24.11 -12.73 -21.42
C TRP A 59 -24.18 -12.09 -20.04
N ARG A 60 -25.25 -12.35 -19.29
CA ARG A 60 -25.42 -11.80 -17.93
C ARG A 60 -24.31 -12.28 -16.99
N LYS A 61 -23.97 -13.57 -17.05
CA LYS A 61 -22.85 -14.13 -16.27
C LYS A 61 -21.51 -13.49 -16.65
N MET A 62 -21.27 -13.24 -17.94
CA MET A 62 -20.06 -12.54 -18.39
C MET A 62 -20.02 -11.10 -17.87
N GLN A 63 -21.16 -10.39 -17.86
CA GLN A 63 -21.24 -9.03 -17.35
C GLN A 63 -20.90 -8.95 -15.86
N ASP A 64 -21.42 -9.87 -15.04
CA ASP A 64 -21.14 -9.90 -13.60
C ASP A 64 -19.65 -10.18 -13.31
N ASN A 65 -19.05 -11.09 -14.08
CA ASN A 65 -17.62 -11.35 -14.01
C ASN A 65 -16.81 -10.12 -14.44
N LEU A 66 -17.22 -9.44 -15.52
CA LEU A 66 -16.53 -8.26 -16.04
C LEU A 66 -16.55 -7.11 -15.03
N ASN A 67 -17.67 -6.89 -14.35
CA ASN A 67 -17.79 -5.92 -13.27
C ASN A 67 -16.84 -6.27 -12.12
N THR A 68 -16.75 -7.55 -11.76
CA THR A 68 -15.83 -8.03 -10.72
C THR A 68 -14.36 -7.82 -11.09
N TYR A 69 -14.00 -8.03 -12.37
CA TYR A 69 -12.65 -7.74 -12.86
C TYR A 69 -12.38 -6.24 -12.92
N GLY A 70 -13.37 -5.41 -13.27
CA GLY A 70 -13.27 -3.95 -13.25
C GLY A 70 -12.95 -3.41 -11.86
N GLU A 71 -13.69 -3.86 -10.84
CA GLU A 71 -13.44 -3.45 -9.44
C GLU A 71 -12.05 -3.85 -8.94
N LYS A 72 -11.59 -5.06 -9.30
CA LYS A 72 -10.23 -5.51 -8.97
C LYS A 72 -9.15 -4.69 -9.69
N LEU A 73 -9.41 -4.28 -10.93
CA LEU A 73 -8.47 -3.49 -11.71
C LEU A 73 -8.36 -2.06 -11.15
N GLU A 74 -9.49 -1.43 -10.84
CA GLU A 74 -9.53 -0.09 -10.24
C GLU A 74 -8.84 -0.07 -8.87
N LYS A 75 -9.06 -1.09 -8.04
CA LYS A 75 -8.35 -1.24 -6.77
C LYS A 75 -6.84 -1.39 -6.97
N ALA A 76 -6.42 -2.23 -7.92
CA ALA A 76 -5.00 -2.43 -8.20
C ALA A 76 -4.34 -1.15 -8.75
N GLU A 77 -5.07 -0.36 -9.53
CA GLU A 77 -4.62 0.94 -10.02
C GLU A 77 -4.41 1.92 -8.85
N TRP A 78 -5.37 2.00 -7.92
CA TRP A 78 -5.23 2.83 -6.72
C TRP A 78 -4.07 2.42 -5.82
N ASP A 79 -3.89 1.11 -5.61
CA ASP A 79 -2.77 0.57 -4.83
C ASP A 79 -1.41 0.91 -5.50
N LEU A 80 -1.34 0.86 -6.83
CA LEU A 80 -0.14 1.23 -7.57
C LEU A 80 0.18 2.73 -7.43
N TYR A 81 -0.84 3.58 -7.51
CA TYR A 81 -0.67 5.03 -7.32
C TYR A 81 -0.13 5.37 -5.93
N HIS A 82 -0.66 4.71 -4.89
CA HIS A 82 -0.14 4.88 -3.54
C HIS A 82 1.29 4.43 -3.38
N CYS A 83 1.63 3.25 -3.90
CA CYS A 83 2.98 2.73 -3.87
C CYS A 83 3.96 3.69 -4.56
N TRP A 84 3.58 4.24 -5.72
CA TRP A 84 4.39 5.23 -6.43
C TRP A 84 4.60 6.51 -5.64
N ASN A 85 3.54 7.03 -4.99
CA ASN A 85 3.67 8.24 -4.20
C ASN A 85 4.56 8.01 -2.97
N GLN A 86 4.40 6.86 -2.31
CA GLN A 86 5.24 6.48 -1.17
C GLN A 86 6.72 6.39 -1.57
N VAL A 87 7.04 5.75 -2.70
CA VAL A 87 8.41 5.68 -3.21
C VAL A 87 8.96 7.07 -3.49
N GLY A 88 8.14 7.97 -4.04
CA GLY A 88 8.53 9.37 -4.25
C GLY A 88 8.85 10.13 -2.95
N ASP A 89 8.06 9.89 -1.90
CA ASP A 89 8.29 10.49 -0.58
C ASP A 89 9.57 9.91 0.09
N GLU A 90 9.80 8.61 -0.05
CA GLU A 90 11.01 7.92 0.42
C GLU A 90 12.27 8.43 -0.29
N ASP A 91 12.24 8.60 -1.61
CA ASP A 91 13.36 9.15 -2.39
C ASP A 91 13.71 10.57 -1.94
N ASN A 92 12.70 11.40 -1.64
CA ASN A 92 12.91 12.76 -1.15
C ASN A 92 13.56 12.75 0.24
N TYR A 93 13.12 11.85 1.12
CA TYR A 93 13.72 11.66 2.44
C TYR A 93 15.19 11.20 2.33
N ILE A 94 15.48 10.25 1.44
CA ILE A 94 16.86 9.79 1.18
C ILE A 94 17.72 10.95 0.69
N ALA A 95 17.24 11.73 -0.29
CA ALA A 95 17.96 12.89 -0.80
C ALA A 95 18.28 13.91 0.31
N GLN A 96 17.32 14.16 1.21
CA GLN A 96 17.53 15.02 2.36
C GLN A 96 18.60 14.46 3.29
N GLN A 97 18.57 13.16 3.59
CA GLN A 97 19.57 12.52 4.45
C GLN A 97 20.97 12.55 3.82
N THR A 98 21.09 12.29 2.52
CA THR A 98 22.37 12.41 1.79
C THR A 98 22.95 13.82 1.94
N SER A 99 22.13 14.86 1.77
CA SER A 99 22.60 16.25 1.93
C SER A 99 23.10 16.57 3.35
N ARG A 100 22.46 15.99 4.38
CA ARG A 100 22.87 16.15 5.79
C ARG A 100 24.19 15.43 6.06
N ILE A 101 24.34 14.22 5.52
CA ILE A 101 25.58 13.42 5.64
C ILE A 101 26.73 14.15 4.97
N ASP A 102 26.54 14.68 3.75
CA ASP A 102 27.57 15.45 3.06
C ASP A 102 27.98 16.71 3.84
N GLY A 103 27.00 17.40 4.44
CA GLY A 103 27.24 18.53 5.33
C GLY A 103 28.09 18.16 6.55
N LEU A 104 27.72 17.08 7.26
CA LEU A 104 28.47 16.58 8.41
C LEU A 104 29.87 16.09 8.01
N HIS A 105 30.01 15.43 6.86
CA HIS A 105 31.29 14.96 6.36
C HIS A 105 32.25 16.12 6.10
N ASN A 106 31.78 17.20 5.48
CA ASN A 106 32.58 18.41 5.25
C ASN A 106 33.00 19.07 6.57
N GLN A 107 32.12 19.15 7.56
CA GLN A 107 32.47 19.68 8.89
C GLN A 107 33.53 18.84 9.59
N PHE A 108 33.39 17.51 9.52
CA PHE A 108 34.37 16.59 10.08
C PHE A 108 35.74 16.75 9.44
N MET A 109 35.81 16.82 8.11
CA MET A 109 37.04 17.04 7.34
C MET A 109 37.74 18.36 7.74
N MET A 110 36.99 19.45 7.92
CA MET A 110 37.56 20.72 8.38
C MET A 110 38.10 20.62 9.81
N MET A 111 37.38 19.95 10.71
CA MET A 111 37.80 19.79 12.09
C MET A 111 39.05 18.92 12.21
N ASP A 112 39.14 17.83 11.45
CA ASP A 112 40.30 16.94 11.41
C ASP A 112 41.54 17.65 10.84
N GLY A 113 41.36 18.48 9.81
CA GLY A 113 42.41 19.36 9.29
C GLY A 113 42.95 20.32 10.37
N ARG A 114 42.05 21.03 11.08
CA ARG A 114 42.44 21.94 12.17
C ARG A 114 43.12 21.22 13.33
N LEU A 115 42.67 20.03 13.69
CA LEU A 115 43.28 19.23 14.76
C LEU A 115 44.70 18.80 14.36
N THR A 116 44.87 18.38 13.11
CA THR A 116 46.18 17.99 12.56
C THR A 116 47.15 19.18 12.52
N GLU A 117 46.67 20.36 12.12
CA GLU A 117 47.43 21.61 12.16
C GLU A 117 47.86 21.97 13.59
N ALA A 118 46.93 21.96 14.55
CA ALA A 118 47.24 22.26 15.96
C ALA A 118 48.25 21.27 16.56
N SER A 119 48.12 19.97 16.26
CA SER A 119 49.09 18.94 16.68
C SER A 119 50.48 19.19 16.07
N ASN A 120 50.55 19.57 14.79
CA ASN A 120 51.82 19.87 14.13
C ASN A 120 52.46 21.14 14.70
N GLU A 121 51.65 22.15 15.02
CA GLU A 121 52.11 23.38 15.65
C GLU A 121 52.64 23.13 17.07
N GLU A 122 51.95 22.31 17.88
CA GLU A 122 52.42 21.91 19.21
C GLU A 122 53.77 21.18 19.14
N ARG A 123 53.92 20.26 18.18
CA ARG A 123 55.19 19.56 17.95
C ARG A 123 56.29 20.51 17.51
N ALA A 124 56.00 21.44 16.60
CA ALA A 124 56.94 22.47 16.17
C ALA A 124 57.37 23.36 17.33
N ASN A 125 56.43 23.75 18.19
CA ASN A 125 56.67 24.53 19.40
C ASN A 125 57.58 23.80 20.41
N LEU A 126 57.35 22.51 20.64
CA LEU A 126 58.22 21.70 21.51
C LEU A 126 59.64 21.55 20.95
N VAL A 127 59.78 21.41 19.63
CA VAL A 127 61.09 21.34 18.97
C VAL A 127 61.83 22.68 19.08
N ALA A 128 61.13 23.79 18.83
CA ALA A 128 61.68 25.15 18.97
C ALA A 128 62.10 25.46 20.42
N LEU A 129 61.28 25.07 21.40
CA LEU A 129 61.59 25.19 22.82
C LEU A 129 62.88 24.44 23.20
N ASN A 130 63.02 23.19 22.71
CA ASN A 130 64.20 22.37 22.99
C ASN A 130 65.47 22.85 22.28
N THR A 131 65.36 23.44 21.09
CA THR A 131 66.52 23.91 20.30
C THR A 131 67.01 25.30 20.71
N MET A 132 66.11 26.24 21.02
CA MET A 132 66.47 27.61 21.39
C MET A 132 66.64 27.80 22.91
N GLY A 133 66.14 26.86 23.71
CA GLY A 133 66.09 26.94 25.16
C GLY A 133 64.93 27.79 25.66
N SER A 134 64.44 27.48 26.88
CA SER A 134 63.20 28.02 27.43
C SER A 134 63.16 29.55 27.54
N GLY A 135 64.29 30.18 27.88
CA GLY A 135 64.38 31.63 28.07
C GLY A 135 64.25 32.44 26.77
N GLN A 136 64.86 31.99 25.68
CA GLN A 136 64.77 32.68 24.38
C GLN A 136 63.41 32.43 23.73
N TYR A 137 62.91 31.19 23.79
CA TYR A 137 61.59 30.83 23.27
C TYR A 137 60.45 31.61 23.93
N LEU A 138 60.40 31.67 25.27
CA LEU A 138 59.34 32.43 25.98
C LEU A 138 59.39 33.94 25.71
N ASN A 139 60.57 34.49 25.42
CA ASN A 139 60.70 35.90 25.07
C ASN A 139 60.15 36.19 23.65
N LEU A 140 60.41 35.29 22.69
CA LEU A 140 59.82 35.32 21.35
C LEU A 140 58.29 35.13 21.37
N VAL A 141 57.79 34.16 22.14
CA VAL A 141 56.34 33.94 22.31
C VAL A 141 55.66 35.17 22.91
N ARG A 142 56.28 35.81 23.91
CA ARG A 142 55.76 37.09 24.44
C ARG A 142 55.74 38.18 23.38
N GLN A 143 56.79 38.32 22.57
CA GLN A 143 56.79 39.32 21.49
C GLN A 143 55.69 39.05 20.46
N CYS A 144 55.49 37.79 20.04
CA CYS A 144 54.41 37.45 19.11
C CYS A 144 53.01 37.68 19.71
N ALA A 145 52.79 37.28 20.97
CA ALA A 145 51.50 37.47 21.65
C ALA A 145 51.10 38.96 21.80
N PHE A 146 52.08 39.86 21.94
CA PHE A 146 51.82 41.31 21.95
C PHE A 146 51.59 41.90 20.54
N VAL A 147 52.09 41.26 19.48
CA VAL A 147 51.85 41.66 18.09
C VAL A 147 50.48 41.20 17.61
N GLU A 148 50.05 39.99 17.97
CA GLU A 148 48.75 39.41 17.56
C GLU A 148 47.55 40.07 18.27
N ALA A 149 47.74 40.60 19.48
CA ALA A 149 46.72 41.40 20.18
C ALA A 149 46.50 42.80 19.55
N GLY A 150 47.29 43.20 18.54
CA GLY A 150 47.17 44.46 17.82
C GLY A 150 46.44 44.37 16.48
N GLU A 151 46.07 43.18 16.01
CA GLU A 151 45.62 42.93 14.62
C GLU A 151 44.19 42.36 14.55
N THR A 152 43.24 42.94 15.31
CA THR A 152 41.81 42.63 15.19
C THR A 152 40.99 43.88 14.89
N THR A 153 41.17 44.47 13.71
CA THR A 153 40.17 45.35 13.08
C THR A 153 40.18 45.12 11.58
N ASP A 154 39.53 44.04 11.14
CA ASP A 154 38.56 44.09 10.03
C ASP A 154 38.01 42.68 9.79
N ILE A 155 36.69 42.53 9.98
CA ILE A 155 35.74 41.99 8.99
C ILE A 155 34.33 42.15 9.60
N GLN A 156 33.52 42.94 8.90
CA GLN A 156 32.07 43.08 9.06
C GLN A 156 31.30 41.86 8.55
N THR A 157 30.02 41.83 8.95
CA THR A 157 28.84 41.17 8.31
C THR A 157 28.73 39.65 8.49
N SER A 158 27.59 39.07 8.88
CA SER A 158 26.20 39.51 8.84
C SER A 158 25.33 38.69 9.82
N ALA A 159 24.21 39.30 10.20
CA ALA A 159 23.10 38.83 11.03
C ALA A 159 22.54 37.42 10.72
N ASN A 160 22.08 36.69 11.74
CA ASN A 160 20.66 36.73 12.10
C ASN A 160 20.36 36.20 13.51
N GLN A 161 19.40 36.87 14.16
CA GLN A 161 18.80 36.58 15.46
C GLN A 161 17.70 35.50 15.39
N ASN A 162 17.41 34.94 16.56
CA ASN A 162 16.16 34.33 17.09
C ASN A 162 16.47 32.94 17.68
N THR A 163 16.59 32.73 19.00
CA THR A 163 15.65 32.93 20.13
C THR A 163 14.61 31.80 20.26
N GLU A 164 14.67 31.14 21.44
CA GLU A 164 13.74 30.21 22.11
C GLU A 164 13.69 28.76 21.58
N GLU A 165 14.26 27.77 22.29
CA GLU A 165 13.86 27.08 23.54
C GLU A 165 12.70 26.06 23.41
N THR A 166 13.03 24.80 23.73
CA THR A 166 12.18 23.73 24.33
C THR A 166 11.15 23.07 23.38
N ALA A 167 11.10 21.76 23.16
CA ALA A 167 11.14 20.65 24.12
C ALA A 167 11.72 19.35 23.52
N GLU A 168 12.24 18.53 24.43
CA GLU A 168 12.74 17.17 24.26
C GLU A 168 11.68 16.20 23.69
N SER A 169 12.09 15.25 22.87
CA SER A 169 11.75 13.84 23.08
C SER A 169 12.63 12.94 22.21
N GLU A 170 13.20 11.94 22.86
CA GLU A 170 14.08 10.91 22.33
C GLU A 170 13.40 9.93 21.37
N GLU A 171 14.23 9.02 20.86
CA GLU A 171 13.92 7.74 20.23
C GLU A 171 13.49 7.79 18.76
N GLY A 172 14.11 7.04 17.87
CA GLY A 172 14.90 5.84 18.06
C GLY A 172 14.68 5.02 16.80
N THR A 173 15.79 4.83 16.10
CA THR A 173 16.04 3.90 14.99
C THR A 173 15.01 2.80 14.73
N GLU A 174 14.69 2.69 13.44
CA GLU A 174 14.71 1.45 12.65
C GLU A 174 13.43 0.59 12.50
N ASP A 175 13.31 0.17 11.24
CA ASP A 175 12.81 -1.10 10.73
C ASP A 175 11.35 -1.28 10.27
N GLU A 176 11.28 -1.45 8.95
CA GLU A 176 10.72 -2.62 8.27
C GLU A 176 9.23 -2.87 8.46
N ILE A 177 8.40 -2.31 7.56
CA ILE A 177 7.02 -2.78 7.38
C ILE A 177 7.08 -4.04 6.52
N THR A 178 7.47 -5.15 7.13
CA THR A 178 7.35 -6.48 6.54
C THR A 178 5.96 -7.04 6.79
N ALA A 179 5.37 -7.53 5.70
CA ALA A 179 4.07 -8.16 5.59
C ALA A 179 3.69 -9.04 6.80
N ALA A 180 2.41 -8.94 7.18
CA ALA A 180 1.73 -9.74 8.20
C ALA A 180 2.22 -11.19 8.22
N ARG A 181 3.03 -11.52 9.23
CA ARG A 181 3.54 -12.87 9.47
C ARG A 181 2.47 -13.66 10.26
N PRO A 182 2.18 -14.92 9.91
CA PRO A 182 1.30 -15.75 10.72
C PRO A 182 1.90 -15.94 12.11
N LEU A 183 1.15 -15.61 13.16
CA LEU A 183 1.49 -15.81 14.57
C LEU A 183 1.61 -17.32 14.87
N GLN A 184 2.76 -17.92 14.54
CA GLN A 184 3.03 -19.33 14.85
C GLN A 184 3.68 -19.54 16.22
N ASN A 185 4.15 -18.49 16.89
CA ASN A 185 4.66 -18.57 18.26
C ASN A 185 4.24 -17.32 19.04
N LEU A 186 3.25 -17.46 19.94
CA LEU A 186 2.83 -16.41 20.87
C LEU A 186 3.90 -16.25 21.96
N ASP A 187 4.96 -15.51 21.63
CA ASP A 187 5.89 -14.98 22.62
C ASP A 187 5.46 -13.56 23.01
N MET A 188 5.69 -13.17 24.27
CA MET A 188 5.26 -11.88 24.82
C MET A 188 5.94 -10.72 24.10
N ALA A 189 7.20 -10.90 23.70
CA ALA A 189 7.94 -9.96 22.87
C ALA A 189 7.32 -9.81 21.46
N SER A 190 6.82 -10.90 20.88
CA SER A 190 6.15 -10.87 19.57
C SER A 190 4.84 -10.09 19.62
N MET A 191 4.05 -10.23 20.69
CA MET A 191 2.82 -9.45 20.86
C MET A 191 3.10 -7.96 21.07
N LEU A 192 4.18 -7.63 21.76
CA LEU A 192 4.59 -6.25 22.01
C LEU A 192 5.04 -5.55 20.72
N GLU A 193 5.85 -6.22 19.90
CA GLU A 193 6.25 -5.70 18.58
C GLU A 193 5.03 -5.53 17.67
N GLU A 194 4.08 -6.46 17.72
CA GLU A 194 2.87 -6.37 16.91
C GLU A 194 1.95 -5.22 17.36
N LEU A 195 1.82 -4.98 18.67
CA LEU A 195 1.14 -3.81 19.21
C LEU A 195 1.85 -2.49 18.84
N LYS A 196 3.18 -2.47 18.82
CA LYS A 196 3.98 -1.31 18.39
C LYS A 196 3.70 -0.94 16.93
N ILE A 197 3.59 -1.95 16.06
CA ILE A 197 3.19 -1.78 14.66
C ILE A 197 1.78 -1.20 14.57
N GLU A 198 0.83 -1.71 15.37
CA GLU A 198 -0.56 -1.22 15.36
C GLU A 198 -0.70 0.21 15.88
N VAL A 199 0.09 0.62 16.87
CA VAL A 199 0.16 2.01 17.32
C VAL A 199 0.65 2.93 16.19
N LYS A 200 1.66 2.51 15.44
CA LYS A 200 2.15 3.28 14.28
C LYS A 200 1.07 3.39 13.20
N ILE A 201 0.34 2.31 12.91
CA ILE A 201 -0.75 2.32 11.92
C ILE A 201 -1.92 3.20 12.38
N ALA A 202 -2.29 3.16 13.67
CA ALA A 202 -3.33 4.03 14.22
C ALA A 202 -2.94 5.51 14.17
N LEU A 203 -1.66 5.84 14.39
CA LEU A 203 -1.13 7.19 14.22
C LEU A 203 -1.13 7.64 12.75
N GLN A 204 -0.80 6.75 11.81
CA GLN A 204 -0.86 7.03 10.37
C GLN A 204 -2.29 7.25 9.85
N ARG A 205 -3.30 6.66 10.50
CA ARG A 205 -4.72 6.85 10.17
C ARG A 205 -5.35 8.09 10.81
N GLU A 206 -4.56 8.93 11.48
CA GLU A 206 -5.03 10.08 12.26
C GLU A 206 -6.03 9.69 13.37
N GLU A 207 -5.85 8.51 13.98
CA GLU A 207 -6.70 8.00 15.06
C GLU A 207 -5.95 8.01 16.41
N PRO A 208 -5.61 9.19 16.97
CA PRO A 208 -4.76 9.31 18.17
C PRO A 208 -5.42 8.71 19.42
N GLN A 209 -6.75 8.67 19.46
CA GLN A 209 -7.51 8.06 20.57
C GLN A 209 -7.35 6.54 20.60
N ASP A 210 -7.26 5.91 19.44
CA ASP A 210 -7.12 4.46 19.30
C ASP A 210 -5.65 4.07 19.56
N ALA A 211 -4.70 4.88 19.06
CA ALA A 211 -3.27 4.76 19.36
C ALA A 211 -2.98 4.86 20.87
N GLY A 212 -3.59 5.82 21.58
CA GLY A 212 -3.40 5.98 23.02
C GLY A 212 -3.92 4.79 23.84
N ARG A 213 -5.01 4.15 23.41
CA ARG A 213 -5.54 2.93 24.04
C ARG A 213 -4.61 1.74 23.84
N LEU A 214 -4.05 1.60 22.64
CA LEU A 214 -3.07 0.56 22.32
C LEU A 214 -1.75 0.77 23.10
N GLN A 215 -1.26 2.00 23.22
CA GLN A 215 -0.08 2.34 24.01
C GLN A 215 -0.27 2.05 25.50
N HIS A 216 -1.45 2.37 26.06
CA HIS A 216 -1.73 2.05 27.46
C HIS A 216 -1.69 0.54 27.73
N MET A 217 -2.18 -0.27 26.79
CA MET A 217 -2.12 -1.73 26.86
C MET A 217 -0.67 -2.25 26.77
N MET A 218 0.17 -1.65 25.93
CA MET A 218 1.60 -1.98 25.85
C MET A 218 2.34 -1.67 27.15
N LEU A 219 2.10 -0.49 27.74
CA LEU A 219 2.71 -0.09 29.01
C LEU A 219 2.27 -1.01 30.16
N GLN A 220 0.99 -1.41 30.19
CA GLN A 220 0.50 -2.38 31.17
C GLN A 220 1.22 -3.73 31.02
N MET A 221 1.39 -4.21 29.79
CA MET A 221 2.14 -5.46 29.54
C MET A 221 3.60 -5.38 29.99
N LEU A 222 4.28 -4.26 29.72
CA LEU A 222 5.67 -4.04 30.12
C LEU A 222 5.86 -3.98 31.63
N GLU A 223 4.96 -3.32 32.36
CA GLU A 223 5.00 -3.28 33.82
C GLU A 223 4.76 -4.66 34.43
N ASP A 224 3.83 -5.43 33.86
CA ASP A 224 3.52 -6.77 34.32
C ASP A 224 4.68 -7.76 34.02
N ILE A 225 5.40 -7.59 32.90
CA ILE A 225 6.67 -8.30 32.60
C ILE A 225 7.75 -7.93 33.63
N ARG A 226 7.90 -6.63 33.92
CA ARG A 226 8.86 -6.12 34.91
C ARG A 226 8.60 -6.67 36.31
N SER A 227 7.34 -6.96 36.64
CA SER A 227 6.92 -7.55 37.91
C SER A 227 7.17 -9.07 38.03
N GLY A 228 7.61 -9.72 36.94
CA GLY A 228 8.03 -11.13 36.95
C GLY A 228 6.91 -12.16 36.76
N VAL A 229 5.77 -11.79 36.16
CA VAL A 229 4.61 -12.68 35.95
C VAL A 229 4.58 -13.16 34.50
N THR A 230 5.06 -14.38 34.21
CA THR A 230 5.36 -14.79 32.82
C THR A 230 4.63 -16.01 32.26
N GLU A 231 4.26 -17.05 33.02
CA GLU A 231 3.80 -18.31 32.37
C GLU A 231 2.27 -18.46 32.22
N GLY A 232 1.45 -17.79 33.04
CA GLY A 232 -0.03 -17.81 32.93
C GLY A 232 -0.63 -16.56 32.27
N THR A 233 0.19 -15.55 32.01
CA THR A 233 -0.23 -14.22 31.59
C THR A 233 -0.27 -14.05 30.08
N VAL A 234 0.56 -14.76 29.30
CA VAL A 234 0.64 -14.60 27.83
C VAL A 234 -0.72 -14.84 27.16
N GLN A 235 -1.41 -15.92 27.53
CA GLN A 235 -2.72 -16.26 26.98
C GLN A 235 -3.82 -15.29 27.46
N ASN A 236 -3.66 -14.75 28.68
CA ASN A 236 -4.52 -13.72 29.23
C ASN A 236 -4.33 -12.38 28.49
N TYR A 237 -3.10 -12.01 28.13
CA TYR A 237 -2.82 -10.83 27.31
C TYR A 237 -3.29 -10.98 25.88
N SER A 238 -3.12 -12.13 25.23
CA SER A 238 -3.68 -12.35 23.89
C SER A 238 -5.20 -12.19 23.89
N THR A 239 -5.89 -12.70 24.92
CA THR A 239 -7.33 -12.52 25.08
C THR A 239 -7.68 -11.04 25.32
N ARG A 240 -6.97 -10.35 26.21
CA ARG A 240 -7.20 -8.91 26.51
C ARG A 240 -6.89 -8.01 25.31
N ILE A 241 -5.89 -8.33 24.50
CA ILE A 241 -5.57 -7.63 23.25
C ILE A 241 -6.69 -7.85 22.23
N GLY A 242 -7.17 -9.10 22.09
CA GLY A 242 -8.33 -9.41 21.26
C GLY A 242 -9.57 -8.62 21.69
N ASP A 243 -9.86 -8.56 22.99
CA ASP A 243 -10.97 -7.76 23.55
C ASP A 243 -10.80 -6.27 23.29
N LEU A 244 -9.57 -5.75 23.34
CA LEU A 244 -9.28 -4.35 23.05
C LEU A 244 -9.51 -4.04 21.57
N PHE A 245 -9.09 -4.91 20.64
CA PHE A 245 -9.41 -4.76 19.22
C PHE A 245 -10.91 -4.89 18.94
N PHE A 246 -11.62 -5.76 19.66
CA PHE A 246 -13.07 -5.83 19.57
C PHE A 246 -13.74 -4.51 20.00
N GLN A 247 -13.33 -3.94 21.12
CA GLN A 247 -13.83 -2.65 21.60
C GLN A 247 -13.49 -1.50 20.63
N LEU A 248 -12.29 -1.49 20.05
CA LEU A 248 -11.91 -0.53 19.01
C LEU A 248 -12.77 -0.67 17.76
N SER A 249 -13.11 -1.90 17.34
CA SER A 249 -14.00 -2.14 16.21
C SER A 249 -15.44 -1.64 16.45
N GLU A 250 -15.94 -1.80 17.67
CA GLU A 250 -17.28 -1.34 18.06
C GLU A 250 -17.33 0.19 18.14
N VAL A 251 -16.30 0.82 18.70
CA VAL A 251 -16.17 2.28 18.75
C VAL A 251 -16.03 2.87 17.34
N ALA A 252 -15.23 2.25 16.47
CA ALA A 252 -15.10 2.65 15.08
C ALA A 252 -16.43 2.53 14.32
N THR A 253 -17.21 1.47 14.57
CA THR A 253 -18.56 1.29 13.99
C THR A 253 -19.51 2.39 14.45
N ARG A 254 -19.48 2.76 15.74
CA ARG A 254 -20.32 3.85 16.28
C ARG A 254 -19.94 5.23 15.76
N GLN A 255 -18.70 5.41 15.31
CA GLN A 255 -18.18 6.65 14.73
C GLN A 255 -18.26 6.67 13.19
N ASP A 256 -18.97 5.71 12.58
CA ASP A 256 -19.11 5.54 11.12
C ASP A 256 -17.78 5.30 10.38
N ARG A 257 -16.74 4.86 11.10
CA ARG A 257 -15.42 4.49 10.57
C ARG A 257 -15.40 3.00 10.17
N LEU A 258 -16.12 2.66 9.11
CA LEU A 258 -16.31 1.27 8.67
C LEU A 258 -15.00 0.56 8.28
N GLN A 259 -14.04 1.28 7.69
CA GLN A 259 -12.72 0.73 7.31
C GLN A 259 -11.89 0.34 8.54
N SER A 260 -11.82 1.21 9.54
CA SER A 260 -11.11 0.95 10.80
C SER A 260 -11.80 -0.16 11.61
N SER A 261 -13.14 -0.21 11.59
CA SER A 261 -13.92 -1.31 12.20
C SER A 261 -13.58 -2.67 11.61
N LEU A 262 -13.61 -2.81 10.28
CA LEU A 262 -13.28 -4.07 9.60
C LEU A 262 -11.85 -4.50 9.84
N TYR A 263 -10.92 -3.54 9.89
CA TYR A 263 -9.53 -3.78 10.20
C TYR A 263 -9.33 -4.32 11.62
N TYR A 264 -9.87 -3.63 12.64
CA TYR A 264 -9.78 -4.07 14.03
C TYR A 264 -10.52 -5.39 14.28
N GLY A 265 -11.64 -5.63 13.59
CA GLY A 265 -12.37 -6.90 13.64
C GLY A 265 -11.55 -8.08 13.11
N ARG A 266 -10.79 -7.89 12.02
CA ARG A 266 -9.88 -8.92 11.50
C ARG A 266 -8.73 -9.21 12.47
N ARG A 267 -8.18 -8.18 13.12
CA ARG A 267 -7.11 -8.33 14.10
C ARG A 267 -7.59 -9.01 15.39
N CYS A 268 -8.82 -8.73 15.82
CA CYS A 268 -9.46 -9.46 16.91
C CYS A 268 -9.52 -10.97 16.64
N ALA A 269 -9.92 -11.39 15.43
CA ALA A 269 -9.97 -12.81 15.06
C ALA A 269 -8.58 -13.45 15.07
N GLN A 270 -7.56 -12.72 14.62
CA GLN A 270 -6.17 -13.18 14.61
C GLN A 270 -5.60 -13.39 16.02
N PHE A 271 -5.90 -12.50 16.96
CA PHE A 271 -5.43 -12.63 18.35
C PHE A 271 -6.22 -13.64 19.18
N ARG A 272 -7.46 -13.97 18.80
CA ARG A 272 -8.27 -15.01 19.44
C ARG A 272 -8.03 -16.42 18.87
N GLY A 273 -7.35 -16.53 17.72
CA GLY A 273 -7.11 -17.81 17.06
C GLY A 273 -8.34 -18.36 16.32
N ASP A 274 -9.32 -17.51 16.02
CA ASP A 274 -10.55 -17.85 15.29
C ASP A 274 -10.39 -17.66 13.76
N ALA A 275 -9.16 -17.38 13.29
CA ALA A 275 -8.80 -17.05 11.90
C ALA A 275 -8.29 -18.26 11.09
#